data_AF-D5BKU8-F1
#
_entry.id   AF-D5BKU8-F1
#
_cell.length_a   1.000
_cell.length_b   1.000
_cell.length_c   1.000
_cell.angle_alpha   90.00
_cell.angle_beta   90.00
_cell.angle_gamma   90.00
#
_symmetry.space_group_name_H-M   'P 1'
#
loop_
_entity.id
_entity.type
_entity.pdbx_description
1 polymer ?
#
loop_
_entity_poly.entity_id
_entity_poly.type
_entity_poly.pdbx_seq_one_letter_code
_entity_poly.pdbx_strand_id
1 'polypeptide(L)' 'MATCTAIQYDSELRQYYKKKRKEGKLKMIALNNVRNKLLSRVFAVVKRGTSYVELQKFAA' A
#
# COMPACT_ATOMS: atom_id res chain seq x y z
N MET A 1 0.41 12.75 7.16
CA MET A 1 1.80 12.25 6.96
C MET A 1 1.92 10.72 6.86
N ALA A 2 0.90 9.91 7.16
CA ALA A 2 0.98 8.43 7.12
C ALA A 2 1.26 7.80 5.73
N THR A 3 0.68 8.31 4.65
CA THR A 3 0.88 7.75 3.30
C THR A 3 2.33 7.86 2.83
N CYS A 4 3.00 8.98 3.14
CA CYS A 4 4.40 9.19 2.76
C CYS A 4 5.32 8.22 3.49
N THR A 5 5.09 8.01 4.78
CA THR A 5 5.79 7.00 5.60
C THR A 5 5.56 5.60 5.06
N ALA A 6 4.30 5.23 4.76
CA ALA A 6 3.97 3.93 4.21
C ALA A 6 4.70 3.66 2.87
N ILE A 7 4.79 4.65 1.98
CA ILE A 7 5.56 4.53 0.71
C ILE A 7 7.08 4.43 0.95
N GLN A 8 7.59 4.91 2.08
CA GLN A 8 9.03 4.82 2.39
C GLN A 8 9.41 3.44 2.91
N TYR A 9 8.62 2.88 3.83
CA TYR A 9 8.96 1.65 4.55
C TYR A 9 8.31 0.38 3.97
N ASP A 10 7.15 0.47 3.33
CA ASP A 10 6.46 -0.69 2.72
C ASP A 10 6.78 -0.77 1.23
N SER A 11 7.50 -1.83 0.85
CA SER A 11 7.94 -2.09 -0.52
C SER A 11 6.77 -2.28 -1.49
N GLU A 12 5.69 -2.94 -1.05
CA GLU A 12 4.50 -3.21 -1.85
C GLU A 12 3.72 -1.92 -2.14
N LEU A 13 3.54 -1.05 -1.14
CA LEU A 13 2.87 0.23 -1.28
C LEU A 13 3.69 1.21 -2.11
N ARG A 14 5.03 1.16 -2.01
CA ARG A 14 5.92 1.91 -2.89
C ARG A 14 5.78 1.48 -4.35
N GLN A 15 5.80 0.19 -4.63
CA GLN A 15 5.60 -0.34 -5.98
C GLN A 15 4.19 0.01 -6.50
N TYR A 16 3.17 -0.10 -5.65
CA TYR A 16 1.81 0.28 -5.99
C TYR A 16 1.69 1.77 -6.36
N TYR A 17 2.30 2.66 -5.57
CA TYR A 17 2.37 4.09 -5.88
C TYR A 17 3.07 4.35 -7.23
N LYS A 18 4.24 3.72 -7.46
CA LYS A 18 4.98 3.83 -8.73
C LYS A 18 4.14 3.33 -9.91
N LYS A 19 3.42 2.20 -9.76
CA LYS A 19 2.50 1.68 -10.78
C LYS A 19 1.41 2.71 -11.10
N LYS A 20 0.76 3.28 -10.09
CA LYS A 20 -0.27 4.31 -10.30
C LYS A 20 0.27 5.58 -10.95
N ARG A 21 1.52 5.96 -10.67
CA ARG A 21 2.18 7.07 -11.39
C ARG A 21 2.51 6.72 -12.84
N LYS A 22 2.93 5.49 -13.13
CA LYS A 22 3.16 4.99 -14.50
C LYS A 22 1.86 4.91 -15.32
N GLU A 23 0.74 4.60 -14.68
CA GLU A 23 -0.61 4.66 -15.28
C GLU A 23 -1.07 6.11 -15.61
N GLY A 24 -0.24 7.13 -15.42
CA GLY A 24 -0.57 8.53 -15.71
C GLY A 24 -1.38 9.24 -14.62
N LYS A 25 -1.60 8.62 -13.45
CA LYS A 25 -2.39 9.27 -12.38
C LYS A 25 -1.64 10.45 -11.77
N LEU A 26 -2.40 11.51 -11.49
CA LEU A 26 -1.92 12.67 -10.73
C LEU A 26 -1.44 12.25 -9.33
N LYS A 27 -0.45 12.98 -8.80
CA LYS A 27 0.22 12.67 -7.54
C LYS A 27 -0.76 12.48 -6.37
N MET A 28 -1.72 13.40 -6.21
CA MET A 28 -2.69 13.33 -5.11
C MET A 28 -3.64 12.14 -5.23
N ILE A 29 -4.04 11.79 -6.45
CA ILE A 29 -4.88 10.60 -6.71
C ILE A 29 -4.10 9.33 -6.39
N ALA A 30 -2.83 9.25 -6.79
CA ALA A 30 -1.96 8.11 -6.49
C ALA A 30 -1.76 7.94 -4.97
N LEU A 31 -1.58 9.03 -4.22
CA LEU A 31 -1.50 8.99 -2.75
C LEU A 31 -2.82 8.53 -2.12
N ASN A 32 -3.96 8.98 -2.63
CA ASN A 32 -5.27 8.54 -2.14
C ASN A 32 -5.49 7.04 -2.36
N ASN A 33 -5.08 6.53 -3.53
CA ASN A 33 -5.11 5.09 -3.81
C ASN A 33 -4.27 4.28 -2.81
N VAL A 34 -3.10 4.78 -2.42
CA VAL A 34 -2.25 4.12 -1.41
C VAL A 34 -2.93 4.12 -0.05
N ARG A 35 -3.57 5.24 0.35
CA ARG A 35 -4.32 5.33 1.61
C ARG A 35 -5.48 4.33 1.65
N ASN A 36 -6.26 4.25 0.58
CA ASN A 36 -7.36 3.28 0.49
C ASN A 36 -6.84 1.85 0.53
N LYS A 37 -5.74 1.54 -0.16
CA LYS A 37 -5.13 0.21 -0.10
C LYS A 37 -4.69 -0.16 1.31
N LEU A 38 -4.09 0.79 2.05
CA LEU A 38 -3.69 0.59 3.44
C LEU A 38 -4.90 0.31 4.34
N LEU A 39 -5.98 1.09 4.23
CA LEU A 39 -7.21 0.87 4.97
C LEU A 39 -7.81 -0.52 4.68
N SER A 40 -7.90 -0.90 3.40
CA SER A 40 -8.39 -2.22 3.00
C SER A 40 -7.58 -3.36 3.62
N ARG A 41 -6.26 -3.21 3.75
CA ARG A 41 -5.42 -4.21 4.43
C ARG A 41 -5.75 -4.31 5.92
N VAL A 42 -5.90 -3.18 6.61
CA VAL A 42 -6.26 -3.16 8.03
C VAL A 42 -7.59 -3.87 8.24
N PHE A 43 -8.62 -3.52 7.45
CA PHE A 43 -9.92 -4.19 7.55
C PHE A 43 -9.85 -5.70 7.26
N ALA A 44 -9.04 -6.12 6.27
CA ALA A 44 -8.86 -7.54 5.96
C ALA A 44 -8.20 -8.31 7.12
N VAL A 45 -7.20 -7.72 7.78
CA VAL A 45 -6.51 -8.32 8.95
C VAL A 45 -7.47 -8.45 10.13
N VAL A 46 -8.23 -7.38 10.43
CA VAL A 46 -9.22 -7.38 11.51
C VAL A 46 -10.30 -8.43 11.25
N LYS A 47 -10.84 -8.50 10.02
CA LYS A 47 -11.88 -9.48 9.66
C LYS A 47 -11.37 -10.93 9.73
N ARG A 48 -10.12 -11.17 9.34
CA ARG A 48 -9.52 -12.51 9.32
C ARG A 48 -9.11 -12.99 10.72
N GLY A 49 -8.83 -12.07 11.65
CA GLY A 49 -8.38 -12.40 13.00
C GLY A 49 -6.94 -12.92 13.08
N THR A 50 -6.16 -12.83 12.00
CA THR A 50 -4.76 -13.26 11.97
C THR A 50 -3.85 -12.14 11.49
N SER A 51 -2.66 -12.04 12.09
CA SER A 51 -1.68 -10.97 11.88
C SER A 51 -1.35 -10.72 10.41
N TYR A 52 -0.99 -9.47 10.09
CA TYR A 52 -0.52 -9.12 8.76
C TYR A 52 0.81 -9.83 8.44
N VAL A 53 0.93 -10.37 7.22
CA VAL A 53 2.15 -11.00 6.71
C VAL A 53 2.60 -10.24 5.48
N GLU A 54 3.87 -9.81 5.47
CA GLU A 54 4.44 -9.07 4.35
C GLU A 54 4.89 -10.04 3.25
N LEU A 55 4.02 -10.27 2.27
CA LEU A 55 4.23 -11.26 1.20
C LEU A 55 5.43 -10.92 0.29
N GLN A 56 5.76 -9.64 0.11
CA GLN A 56 6.91 -9.22 -0.69
C GLN A 56 8.26 -9.68 -0.12
N LYS A 57 8.34 -10.01 1.17
CA LYS A 57 9.56 -10.58 1.77
C LYS A 57 9.82 -12.04 1.35
N PHE A 58 8.83 -12.70 0.78
CA PHE A 58 8.89 -14.12 0.41
C PHE A 58 8.78 -14.34 -1.11
N ALA A 59 8.68 -13.26 -1.89
CA ALA A 59 8.70 -13.35 -3.35
C ALA A 59 10.15 -13.57 -3.82
N ALA A 60 10.41 -14.74 -4.40
CA ALA A 60 11.70 -15.12 -5.00
C ALA A 60 12.00 -14.34 -6.29
#